data_AF-A0A1G7WDW1-F1
#
_entry.id   AF-A0A1G7WDW1-F1
#
_cell.length_a   1.000
_cell.length_b   1.000
_cell.length_c   1.000
_cell.angle_alpha   90.00
_cell.angle_beta   90.00
_cell.angle_gamma   90.00
#
_symmetry.space_group_name_H-M   'P 1'
#
loop_
_entity.id
_entity.type
_entity.pdbx_description
1 polymer ?
#
loop_
_entity_poly.entity_id
_entity_poly.type
_entity_poly.pdbx_seq_one_letter_code
_entity_poly.pdbx_strand_id
1 'polypeptide(L)' 'MADAVIDPGQYGEAFPEEARTALRSLLDRCPGLALDGPPGPRVPGMPMRGFRSLRIRW' A
#
# COMPACT_ATOMS: atom_id res chain seq x y z
N MET A 1 10.68 -11.21 11.64
CA MET A 1 9.90 -12.36 11.14
C MET A 1 8.46 -12.15 11.55
N ALA A 2 7.71 -11.44 10.72
CA ALA A 2 6.26 -11.27 10.79
C ALA A 2 5.88 -10.61 9.46
N ASP A 3 5.90 -11.42 8.40
CA ASP A 3 5.24 -11.10 7.13
C ASP A 3 3.78 -10.83 7.45
N ALA A 4 3.42 -9.54 7.52
CA ALA A 4 2.04 -9.11 7.49
C ALA A 4 1.52 -9.32 6.06
N VAL A 5 1.34 -10.59 5.70
CA VAL A 5 0.43 -10.97 4.63
C VAL A 5 -0.89 -10.30 4.99
N ILE A 6 -1.35 -9.40 4.12
CA ILE A 6 -2.67 -8.81 4.24
C ILE A 6 -3.64 -9.99 4.21
N ASP A 7 -4.31 -10.25 5.33
CA ASP A 7 -5.38 -11.23 5.38
C ASP A 7 -6.56 -10.68 4.59
N PRO A 8 -6.86 -11.23 3.40
CA PRO A 8 -7.97 -10.75 2.58
C PRO A 8 -9.32 -10.98 3.27
N GLY A 9 -9.41 -11.84 4.29
CA GLY A 9 -10.62 -12.11 5.06
C GLY A 9 -10.94 -11.06 6.13
N GLN A 10 -10.02 -10.15 6.47
CA GLN A 10 -10.29 -9.06 7.42
C GLN A 10 -11.16 -7.94 6.83
N TYR A 11 -11.28 -7.88 5.51
CA TYR A 11 -12.19 -6.99 4.80
C TYR A 11 -13.28 -7.89 4.20
N GLY A 12 -14.43 -8.02 4.85
CA GLY A 12 -15.50 -8.96 4.49
C GLY A 12 -16.17 -8.74 3.12
N GLU A 13 -15.58 -7.89 2.28
CA GLU A 13 -15.96 -7.59 0.91
C GLU A 13 -14.65 -7.63 0.10
N ALA A 14 -14.71 -8.15 -1.13
CA ALA A 14 -13.56 -8.20 -2.03
C ALA A 14 -12.76 -6.89 -1.99
N PHE A 15 -11.42 -6.98 -2.00
CA PHE A 15 -10.49 -5.83 -2.08
C PHE A 15 -11.15 -4.65 -2.81
N PRO A 16 -11.24 -3.45 -2.20
CA PRO A 16 -12.04 -2.37 -2.76
C PRO A 16 -11.61 -2.14 -4.20
N GLU A 17 -12.58 -2.06 -5.13
CA GLU A 17 -12.31 -1.98 -6.56
C GLU A 17 -11.42 -0.78 -6.91
N GLU A 18 -11.50 0.28 -6.10
CA GLU A 18 -10.62 1.44 -6.12
C GLU A 18 -9.14 1.05 -5.97
N ALA A 19 -8.81 0.18 -5.01
CA ALA A 19 -7.44 -0.27 -4.77
C ALA A 19 -6.94 -1.13 -5.92
N ARG A 20 -7.77 -2.04 -6.43
CA ARG A 20 -7.42 -2.88 -7.58
C ARG A 20 -7.14 -2.02 -8.82
N THR A 21 -8.05 -1.09 -9.12
CA THR A 21 -7.94 -0.21 -10.28
C THR A 21 -6.72 0.71 -10.19
N ALA A 22 -6.48 1.30 -9.03
CA ALA A 22 -5.34 2.17 -8.79
C ALA A 22 -4.01 1.42 -8.93
N LEU A 23 -3.89 0.24 -8.30
CA LEU A 23 -2.67 -0.56 -8.37
C LEU A 23 -2.38 -1.06 -9.78
N ARG A 24 -3.40 -1.54 -10.50
CA ARG A 24 -3.22 -2.00 -11.88
C ARG A 24 -2.77 -0.86 -12.80
N SER A 25 -3.46 0.27 -12.75
CA SER A 25 -3.13 1.45 -13.57
C SER A 25 -1.73 1.99 -13.27
N LEU A 26 -1.30 1.94 -12.01
CA LEU A 26 0.04 2.36 -11.60
C LEU A 26 1.11 1.42 -12.16
N LEU A 27 0.97 0.12 -11.95
CA LEU A 27 1.97 -0.87 -12.37
C LEU A 27 2.09 -0.99 -13.90
N ASP A 28 0.98 -0.83 -14.62
CA ASP A 28 0.99 -0.86 -16.10
C ASP A 28 1.76 0.33 -16.70
N ARG A 29 1.82 1.47 -16.01
CA ARG A 29 2.44 2.71 -16.52
C ARG A 29 3.85 2.97 -15.98
N CYS A 30 4.19 2.38 -14.84
CA CYS A 30 5.43 2.63 -14.11
C CYS A 30 6.26 1.33 -13.99
N PRO A 31 6.80 0.78 -15.10
CA PRO A 31 7.61 -0.43 -15.06
C PRO A 31 8.93 -0.14 -14.35
N GLY A 32 9.15 -0.74 -13.18
CA GLY A 32 10.33 -0.47 -12.34
C GLY A 32 10.04 0.35 -11.08
N LEU A 33 8.75 0.54 -10.75
CA LEU A 33 8.32 1.18 -9.51
C LEU A 33 9.09 0.65 -8.29
N ALA A 34 9.74 1.56 -7.58
CA ALA A 34 10.55 1.26 -6.40
C ALA A 34 10.40 2.35 -5.35
N LEU A 35 10.77 2.03 -4.11
CA LEU A 35 10.84 3.03 -3.03
C LEU A 35 11.99 4.01 -3.28
N ASP A 36 11.72 5.28 -3.01
CA ASP A 36 12.71 6.36 -3.00
C ASP A 36 13.07 6.72 -1.55
N GLY A 37 13.88 5.86 -0.95
CA GLY A 37 14.32 5.97 0.45
C GLY A 37 13.34 5.39 1.47
N PRO A 38 13.58 5.63 2.78
CA PRO A 38 12.73 5.09 3.84
C PRO A 38 11.35 5.77 3.82
N PRO A 39 10.26 5.02 4.09
CA PRO A 39 8.94 5.59 4.34
C PRO A 39 8.96 6.60 5.48
N GLY A 40 8.03 7.55 5.47
CA GLY A 40 7.86 8.49 6.58
C GLY A 40 7.48 7.80 7.89
N PRO A 41 7.26 8.55 8.99
CA PRO A 41 6.77 7.97 10.22
C PRO A 41 5.38 7.35 10.01
N ARG A 42 5.16 6.21 10.68
CA ARG A 42 3.84 5.57 10.71
C ARG A 42 2.85 6.48 11.42
N VAL A 43 1.61 6.49 10.95
CA VAL A 43 0.53 7.27 11.60
C VAL A 43 0.38 6.77 13.04
N PRO A 44 0.41 7.66 14.05
CA PRO A 44 0.21 7.26 15.43
C PRO A 44 -1.26 6.93 15.70
N GLY A 45 -1.50 5.97 16.60
CA GLY A 45 -2.84 5.56 17.05
C GLY A 45 -3.37 4.29 16.37
N MET A 46 -4.42 3.73 16.97
CA MET A 46 -5.09 2.50 16.52
C MET A 46 -6.06 2.61 15.33
N PRO A 47 -6.67 3.77 14.96
CA PRO A 47 -7.72 3.76 13.94
C PRO A 47 -7.20 3.66 12.51
N MET A 48 -5.93 4.02 12.26
CA MET A 48 -5.35 4.01 10.92
C MET A 48 -4.00 3.32 10.93
N ARG A 49 -3.84 2.30 10.07
CA ARG A 49 -2.57 1.62 9.84
C ARG A 49 -2.00 2.07 8.50
N GLY A 50 -0.96 2.90 8.51
CA GLY A 50 -0.34 3.38 7.28
C GLY A 50 0.77 4.40 7.49
N PHE A 51 1.27 4.94 6.39
CA PHE A 51 2.24 6.04 6.37
C PHE A 51 1.57 7.30 5.82
N ARG A 52 1.93 8.48 6.33
CA ARG A 52 1.49 9.76 5.72
C ARG A 52 2.28 10.13 4.48
N SER A 53 3.49 9.58 4.32
CA SER A 53 4.36 9.85 3.19
C SER A 53 5.07 8.56 2.77
N LEU A 54 4.94 8.23 1.48
CA LEU A 54 5.64 7.12 0.82
C LEU A 54 6.23 7.65 -0.47
N ARG A 55 7.54 7.89 -0.47
CA ARG A 55 8.25 8.36 -1.67
C ARG A 55 8.56 7.17 -2.57
N ILE A 56 8.23 7.31 -3.85
CA ILE A 56 8.42 6.31 -4.88
C ILE A 56 9.14 6.93 -6.07
N ARG A 57 9.88 6.10 -6.79
CA ARG A 57 10.46 6.39 -8.09
C ARG A 57 9.98 5.34 -9.07
N TRP A 58 9.87 5.70 -10.34
CA TRP A 58 9.51 4.79 -11.42
C TRP A 58 10.31 5.13 -12.66
#